data_AF-H8ZG26-F1
#
_entry.id   AF-H8ZG26-F1
#
_cell.length_a   1.000
_cell.length_b   1.000
_cell.length_c   1.000
_cell.angle_alpha   90.00
_cell.angle_beta   90.00
_cell.angle_gamma   90.00
#
_symmetry.space_group_name_H-M   'P 1'
#
loop_
_entity.id
_entity.type
_entity.pdbx_description
1 polymer ?
#
loop_
_entity_poly.entity_id
_entity_poly.type
_entity_poly.pdbx_seq_one_letter_code
_entity_poly.pdbx_strand_id
1 'polypeptide(L)'
;MSTLLLANWSLREWMGISNIGPLKCSNMNRYSMLKRKLLNIKYWIAGYSKTEQCIRRTLSNYETDALKEVGLLISAAFMCPKLLSRALEIALARLDAYDSILFPKHIQYYKSLLFIQKVCMVSTSAEEEVKKHYIKILAFAFYDKECDNLDTSIRISSTSILKQINKSDMPSLQSHTTFMTCLSHRDMNSMESQG
;
A
#
# COMPACT_ATOMS: atom_id res chain seq x y z
N MET A 1 36.24 -16.44 -14.75
CA MET A 1 35.06 -16.94 -14.01
C MET A 1 34.93 -16.15 -12.71
N SER A 2 33.73 -15.65 -12.39
CA SER A 2 33.27 -15.14 -11.06
C SER A 2 32.45 -13.84 -11.07
N THR A 3 31.93 -13.37 -12.21
CA THR A 3 30.82 -12.38 -12.24
C THR A 3 29.43 -13.04 -12.23
N LEU A 4 29.35 -14.30 -12.65
CA LEU A 4 28.11 -15.10 -12.66
C LEU A 4 27.64 -15.57 -11.28
N LEU A 5 28.51 -15.59 -10.26
CA LEU A 5 28.15 -16.02 -8.90
C LEU A 5 27.50 -14.89 -8.09
N LEU A 6 27.94 -13.64 -8.28
CA LEU A 6 27.35 -12.47 -7.60
C LEU A 6 25.95 -12.12 -8.13
N ALA A 7 25.71 -12.33 -9.43
CA ALA A 7 24.37 -12.17 -10.01
C ALA A 7 23.37 -13.24 -9.52
N ASN A 8 23.87 -14.43 -9.13
CA ASN A 8 23.02 -15.51 -8.63
C ASN A 8 22.63 -15.34 -7.15
N TRP A 9 23.37 -14.53 -6.39
CA TRP A 9 23.09 -14.29 -4.98
C TRP A 9 22.00 -13.23 -4.78
N SER A 10 22.03 -12.13 -5.57
CA SER A 10 21.00 -11.09 -5.51
C SER A 10 19.64 -11.54 -6.03
N LEU A 11 19.59 -12.50 -6.96
CA LEU A 11 18.36 -13.12 -7.45
C LEU A 11 17.71 -14.06 -6.43
N ARG A 12 18.51 -14.74 -5.58
CA ARG A 12 17.97 -15.62 -4.53
C ARG A 12 17.35 -14.85 -3.36
N GLU A 13 17.91 -13.70 -3.01
CA GLU A 13 17.34 -12.80 -1.99
C GLU A 13 16.08 -12.10 -2.50
N TRP A 14 16.03 -11.70 -3.78
CA TRP A 14 14.83 -11.15 -4.40
C TRP A 14 13.69 -12.17 -4.54
N MET A 15 14.00 -13.47 -4.68
CA MET A 15 13.01 -14.54 -4.83
C MET A 15 12.56 -15.17 -3.50
N GLY A 16 13.01 -14.66 -2.35
CA GLY A 16 12.46 -15.06 -1.05
C GLY A 16 12.59 -16.55 -0.73
N ILE A 17 13.64 -17.22 -1.22
CA ILE A 17 13.95 -18.60 -0.81
C ILE A 17 14.72 -18.55 0.52
N SER A 18 14.05 -18.04 1.55
CA SER A 18 14.44 -18.33 2.93
C SER A 18 13.98 -19.75 3.22
N ASN A 19 14.92 -20.63 3.59
CA ASN A 19 14.61 -21.95 4.13
C ASN A 19 13.80 -21.78 5.43
N ILE A 20 12.49 -21.69 5.30
CA ILE A 20 11.55 -21.80 6.38
C ILE A 20 11.03 -23.23 6.28
N GLY A 21 11.42 -24.08 7.23
CA GLY A 21 10.84 -25.41 7.38
C GLY A 21 9.30 -25.34 7.41
N PRO A 22 8.58 -26.44 7.22
CA PRO A 22 7.13 -26.41 7.03
C PRO A 22 6.44 -25.94 8.32
N LEU A 23 6.25 -24.62 8.45
CA LEU A 23 5.35 -24.03 9.42
C LEU A 23 3.93 -24.36 8.97
N LYS A 24 3.39 -25.46 9.52
CA LYS A 24 1.97 -25.87 9.58
C LYS A 24 1.00 -24.95 8.81
N CYS A 25 0.98 -25.05 7.49
CA CYS A 25 0.21 -24.17 6.59
C CYS A 25 -1.11 -24.80 6.11
N SER A 26 -1.75 -25.64 6.93
CA SER A 26 -3.03 -26.28 6.58
C SER A 26 -4.25 -25.56 7.17
N ASN A 27 -4.09 -24.84 8.28
CA ASN A 27 -5.19 -24.13 8.95
C ASN A 27 -5.46 -22.73 8.38
N MET A 28 -4.44 -21.93 8.03
CA MET A 28 -4.64 -20.61 7.39
C MET A 28 -5.47 -20.71 6.10
N ASN A 29 -5.26 -21.78 5.32
CA ASN A 29 -5.94 -21.96 4.04
C ASN A 29 -7.46 -22.24 4.18
N ARG A 30 -7.91 -22.83 5.29
CA ARG A 30 -9.35 -23.08 5.55
C ARG A 30 -10.06 -21.81 6.06
N TYR A 31 -9.44 -21.09 6.99
CA TYR A 31 -9.96 -19.83 7.52
C TYR A 31 -10.03 -18.74 6.43
N SER A 32 -9.04 -18.71 5.55
CA SER A 32 -9.00 -17.78 4.42
C SER A 32 -10.11 -18.10 3.40
N MET A 33 -10.32 -19.39 3.06
CA MET A 33 -11.44 -19.80 2.22
C MET A 33 -12.82 -19.47 2.81
N LEU A 34 -13.02 -19.66 4.12
CA LEU A 34 -14.28 -19.31 4.79
C LEU A 34 -14.53 -17.79 4.76
N LYS A 35 -13.52 -16.97 5.09
CA LYS A 35 -13.59 -15.50 4.99
C LYS A 35 -13.95 -15.06 3.57
N ARG A 36 -13.36 -15.69 2.54
CA ARG A 36 -13.67 -15.41 1.13
C ARG A 36 -15.13 -15.73 0.78
N LYS A 37 -15.67 -16.87 1.23
CA LYS A 37 -17.06 -17.25 0.99
C LYS A 37 -18.03 -16.29 1.68
N LEU A 38 -17.78 -15.95 2.95
CA LEU A 38 -18.59 -14.99 3.70
C LEU A 38 -18.56 -13.60 3.07
N LEU A 39 -17.40 -13.16 2.56
CA LEU A 39 -17.28 -11.88 1.86
C LEU A 39 -18.12 -11.85 0.57
N ASN A 40 -18.15 -12.96 -0.18
CA ASN A 40 -18.95 -13.06 -1.39
C ASN A 40 -20.46 -13.01 -1.08
N ILE A 41 -20.91 -13.71 -0.04
CA ILE A 41 -22.29 -13.65 0.42
C ILE A 41 -22.65 -12.21 0.82
N LYS A 42 -21.79 -11.54 1.60
CA LYS A 42 -21.97 -10.14 1.97
C LYS A 42 -22.14 -9.24 0.75
N TYR A 43 -21.31 -9.43 -0.27
CA TYR A 43 -21.37 -8.61 -1.47
C TYR A 43 -22.59 -8.89 -2.34
N TRP A 44 -23.03 -10.15 -2.37
CA TRP A 44 -24.27 -10.53 -3.06
C TRP A 44 -25.49 -9.92 -2.39
N ILE A 45 -25.60 -10.00 -1.05
CA ILE A 45 -26.70 -9.39 -0.28
C ILE A 45 -26.74 -7.87 -0.47
N ALA A 46 -25.59 -7.22 -0.54
CA ALA A 46 -25.50 -5.78 -0.76
C ALA A 46 -25.78 -5.34 -2.22
N GLY A 47 -26.04 -6.27 -3.14
CA GLY A 47 -26.40 -5.95 -4.52
C GLY A 47 -25.26 -5.35 -5.36
N TYR A 48 -23.99 -5.54 -4.98
CA TYR A 48 -22.87 -4.94 -5.71
C TYR A 48 -22.69 -5.55 -7.11
N SER A 49 -22.38 -4.70 -8.09
CA SER A 49 -22.01 -5.14 -9.45
C SER A 49 -20.75 -6.01 -9.45
N LYS A 50 -20.57 -6.89 -10.45
CA LYS A 50 -19.37 -7.75 -10.55
C LYS A 50 -18.05 -6.95 -10.49
N THR A 51 -18.01 -5.80 -11.15
CA THR A 51 -16.87 -4.88 -11.14
C THR A 51 -16.60 -4.36 -9.73
N GLU A 52 -17.63 -3.89 -9.04
CA GLU A 52 -17.51 -3.40 -7.67
C GLU A 52 -17.09 -4.50 -6.70
N GLN A 53 -17.63 -5.72 -6.84
CA GLN A 53 -17.21 -6.87 -6.05
C GLN A 53 -15.72 -7.16 -6.24
N CYS A 54 -15.22 -7.04 -7.48
CA CYS A 54 -13.80 -7.22 -7.79
C CYS A 54 -12.94 -6.17 -7.07
N ILE A 55 -13.24 -4.89 -7.25
CA ILE A 55 -12.53 -3.79 -6.58
C ILE A 55 -12.56 -3.97 -5.06
N ARG A 56 -13.76 -4.20 -4.50
CA ARG A 56 -13.96 -4.38 -3.06
C ARG A 56 -13.22 -5.59 -2.52
N ARG A 57 -13.04 -6.66 -3.31
CA ARG A 57 -12.25 -7.84 -2.93
C ARG A 57 -10.76 -7.53 -2.95
N THR A 58 -10.26 -6.87 -4.00
CA THR A 58 -8.86 -6.42 -4.09
C THR A 58 -8.49 -5.54 -2.90
N LEU A 59 -9.32 -4.55 -2.58
CA LEU A 59 -9.11 -3.63 -1.46
C LEU A 59 -9.64 -4.16 -0.11
N SER A 60 -9.80 -5.48 0.03
CA SER A 60 -10.27 -6.07 1.30
C SER A 60 -9.12 -6.38 2.25
N ASN A 61 -9.46 -6.61 3.51
CA ASN A 61 -8.52 -7.05 4.56
C ASN A 61 -8.12 -8.53 4.43
N TYR A 62 -8.14 -9.07 3.21
CA TYR A 62 -7.74 -10.44 2.95
C TYR A 62 -6.24 -10.49 2.68
N GLU A 63 -5.53 -11.39 3.37
CA GLU A 63 -4.09 -11.62 3.26
C GLU A 63 -3.75 -12.30 1.93
N THR A 64 -3.65 -11.47 0.91
CA THR A 64 -3.11 -11.78 -0.42
C THR A 64 -2.03 -10.77 -0.72
N ASP A 65 -1.12 -11.12 -1.62
CA ASP A 65 -0.06 -10.24 -2.10
C ASP A 65 -0.65 -8.90 -2.57
N ALA A 66 -0.57 -7.90 -1.68
CA ALA A 66 -1.20 -6.60 -1.84
C ALA A 66 -0.64 -5.87 -3.05
N LEU A 67 0.66 -6.00 -3.31
CA LEU A 67 1.33 -5.36 -4.44
C LEU A 67 0.80 -5.92 -5.76
N LYS A 68 0.69 -7.24 -5.86
CA LYS A 68 0.18 -7.90 -7.07
C LYS A 68 -1.27 -7.54 -7.37
N GLU A 69 -2.17 -7.68 -6.39
CA GLU A 69 -3.60 -7.44 -6.62
C GLU A 69 -3.93 -5.97 -6.86
N VAL A 70 -3.33 -5.08 -6.07
CA VAL A 70 -3.52 -3.63 -6.24
C VAL A 70 -2.86 -3.16 -7.54
N GLY A 71 -1.70 -3.72 -7.91
CA GLY A 71 -1.03 -3.46 -9.19
C GLY A 71 -1.93 -3.75 -10.39
N LEU A 72 -2.58 -4.93 -10.41
CA LEU A 72 -3.54 -5.28 -11.47
C LEU A 72 -4.74 -4.33 -11.51
N LEU A 73 -5.26 -3.93 -10.36
CA LEU A 73 -6.36 -2.96 -10.28
C LEU A 73 -5.93 -1.58 -10.80
N ILE A 74 -4.72 -1.12 -10.49
CA ILE A 74 -4.15 0.13 -11.01
C ILE A 74 -4.05 0.06 -12.54
N SER A 75 -3.48 -1.01 -13.09
CA SER A 75 -3.37 -1.19 -14.54
C SER A 75 -4.73 -1.16 -15.21
N ALA A 76 -5.73 -1.87 -14.65
CA ALA A 76 -7.09 -1.86 -15.19
C ALA A 76 -7.75 -0.48 -15.08
N ALA A 77 -7.53 0.24 -13.97
CA ALA A 77 -8.10 1.56 -13.74
C ALA A 77 -7.61 2.58 -14.78
N PHE A 78 -6.33 2.56 -15.15
CA PHE A 78 -5.80 3.43 -16.21
C PHE A 78 -6.33 3.10 -17.61
N MET A 79 -6.81 1.88 -17.84
CA MET A 79 -7.43 1.49 -19.11
C MET A 79 -8.89 1.92 -19.23
N CYS A 80 -9.57 2.23 -18.11
CA CYS A 80 -10.99 2.53 -18.10
C CYS A 80 -11.34 3.64 -17.08
N PRO A 81 -11.66 4.86 -17.52
CA PRO A 81 -11.94 5.98 -16.63
C PRO A 81 -13.10 5.73 -15.66
N LYS A 82 -14.14 4.99 -16.09
CA LYS A 82 -15.25 4.59 -15.21
C LYS A 82 -14.79 3.66 -14.09
N LEU A 83 -13.85 2.75 -14.39
CA LEU A 83 -13.27 1.86 -13.40
C LEU A 83 -12.38 2.63 -12.42
N LEU A 84 -11.57 3.58 -12.92
CA LEU A 84 -10.75 4.47 -12.10
C LEU A 84 -11.60 5.22 -11.08
N SER A 85 -12.64 5.92 -11.54
CA SER A 85 -13.54 6.69 -10.67
C SER A 85 -14.19 5.80 -9.61
N ARG A 86 -14.74 4.65 -10.00
CA ARG A 86 -15.38 3.72 -9.05
C ARG A 86 -14.38 3.09 -8.07
N ALA A 87 -13.18 2.76 -8.53
CA ALA A 87 -12.15 2.19 -7.69
C ALA A 87 -11.62 3.21 -6.66
N LEU A 88 -11.47 4.47 -7.07
CA LEU A 88 -11.08 5.57 -6.21
C LEU A 88 -12.13 5.84 -5.12
N GLU A 89 -13.40 5.92 -5.51
CA GLU A 89 -14.52 6.08 -4.58
C GLU A 89 -14.54 4.97 -3.53
N ILE A 90 -14.39 3.71 -3.97
CA ILE A 90 -14.34 2.56 -3.06
C ILE A 90 -13.09 2.64 -2.16
N ALA A 91 -11.92 2.98 -2.69
CA ALA A 91 -10.69 3.10 -1.90
C ALA A 91 -10.82 4.16 -0.81
N LEU A 92 -11.39 5.33 -1.12
CA LEU A 92 -11.65 6.38 -0.15
C LEU A 92 -12.67 5.94 0.92
N ALA A 93 -13.73 5.24 0.52
CA ALA A 93 -14.70 4.68 1.46
C ALA A 93 -14.11 3.58 2.36
N ARG A 94 -13.06 2.87 1.91
CA ARG A 94 -12.35 1.88 2.76
C ARG A 94 -11.57 2.51 3.89
N LEU A 95 -11.16 3.78 3.76
CA LEU A 95 -10.50 4.54 4.81
C LEU A 95 -11.46 4.95 5.93
N ASP A 96 -12.77 5.00 5.67
CA ASP A 96 -13.82 5.30 6.68
C ASP A 96 -14.22 4.09 7.53
N ALA A 97 -13.73 2.89 7.20
CA ALA A 97 -14.10 1.71 7.95
C ALA A 97 -13.54 1.80 9.37
N TYR A 98 -14.37 1.58 10.39
CA TYR A 98 -13.90 1.50 11.77
C TYR A 98 -12.99 0.30 11.98
N ASP A 99 -11.80 0.58 12.53
CA ASP A 99 -10.88 -0.45 12.99
C ASP A 99 -11.37 -1.05 14.30
N SER A 100 -11.29 -2.37 14.44
CA SER A 100 -11.70 -3.06 15.66
C SER A 100 -10.75 -4.22 15.92
N ILE A 101 -10.54 -4.55 17.19
CA ILE A 101 -9.67 -5.66 17.60
C ILE A 101 -10.11 -6.98 16.93
N LEU A 102 -11.42 -7.20 16.80
CA LEU A 102 -11.98 -8.41 16.20
C LEU A 102 -11.90 -8.42 14.66
N PHE A 103 -11.83 -7.25 14.03
CA PHE A 103 -11.76 -7.12 12.57
C PHE A 103 -10.76 -6.04 12.18
N PRO A 104 -9.45 -6.29 12.41
CA PRO A 104 -8.40 -5.33 12.10
C PRO A 104 -8.48 -4.90 10.63
N LYS A 105 -8.24 -3.62 10.34
CA LYS A 105 -8.38 -3.05 8.98
C LYS A 105 -7.07 -2.59 8.34
N HIS A 106 -5.93 -2.76 9.03
CA HIS A 106 -4.61 -2.29 8.58
C HIS A 106 -4.30 -2.70 7.12
N ILE A 107 -4.57 -3.96 6.72
CA ILE A 107 -4.30 -4.42 5.34
C ILE A 107 -5.20 -3.70 4.34
N GLN A 108 -6.48 -3.53 4.68
CA GLN A 108 -7.43 -2.78 3.86
C GLN A 108 -6.99 -1.32 3.70
N TYR A 109 -6.54 -0.66 4.77
CA TYR A 109 -6.03 0.71 4.71
C TYR A 109 -4.80 0.80 3.83
N TYR A 110 -3.82 -0.07 4.04
CA TYR A 110 -2.61 -0.12 3.23
C TYR A 110 -2.92 -0.31 1.73
N LYS A 111 -3.73 -1.31 1.37
CA LYS A 111 -4.12 -1.54 -0.03
C LYS A 111 -4.83 -0.33 -0.65
N SER A 112 -5.68 0.34 0.11
CA SER A 112 -6.43 1.52 -0.36
C SER A 112 -5.53 2.73 -0.53
N LEU A 113 -4.64 3.01 0.42
CA LEU A 113 -3.66 4.09 0.32
C LEU A 113 -2.65 3.84 -0.81
N LEU A 114 -2.21 2.60 -1.00
CA LEU A 114 -1.34 2.24 -2.12
C LEU A 114 -1.99 2.53 -3.47
N PHE A 115 -3.28 2.14 -3.63
CA PHE A 115 -4.04 2.45 -4.85
C PHE A 115 -4.16 3.96 -5.07
N ILE A 116 -4.59 4.71 -4.04
CA ILE A 116 -4.76 6.16 -4.10
C ILE A 116 -3.44 6.85 -4.47
N GLN A 117 -2.34 6.48 -3.81
CA GLN A 117 -1.01 7.03 -4.07
C GLN A 117 -0.63 6.91 -5.54
N LYS A 118 -0.76 5.71 -6.13
CA LYS A 118 -0.37 5.47 -7.51
C LYS A 118 -1.26 6.17 -8.52
N VAL A 119 -2.55 6.26 -8.24
CA VAL A 119 -3.48 6.97 -9.10
C VAL A 119 -3.25 8.48 -9.06
N CYS A 120 -3.00 9.08 -7.88
CA CYS A 120 -2.71 10.51 -7.76
C CYS A 120 -1.43 10.93 -8.49
N MET A 121 -0.43 10.04 -8.59
CA MET A 121 0.81 10.34 -9.33
C MET A 121 0.60 10.54 -10.83
N VAL A 122 -0.51 10.05 -11.40
CA VAL A 122 -0.71 9.98 -12.86
C VAL A 122 -1.98 10.72 -13.31
N SER A 123 -2.99 10.83 -12.45
CA SER A 123 -4.29 11.42 -12.79
C SER A 123 -4.58 12.66 -11.95
N THR A 124 -4.56 13.84 -12.59
CA THR A 124 -4.95 15.11 -11.96
C THR A 124 -6.39 15.11 -11.49
N SER A 125 -7.31 14.51 -12.25
CA SER A 125 -8.72 14.39 -11.82
C SER A 125 -8.87 13.55 -10.56
N ALA A 126 -8.08 12.48 -10.42
CA ALA A 126 -8.10 11.68 -9.20
C ALA A 126 -7.45 12.42 -8.03
N GLU A 127 -6.36 13.16 -8.30
CA GLU A 127 -5.72 14.00 -7.31
C GLU A 127 -6.72 15.01 -6.72
N GLU A 128 -7.41 15.77 -7.57
CA GLU A 128 -8.44 16.75 -7.16
C GLU A 128 -9.58 16.13 -6.33
N GLU A 129 -9.99 14.91 -6.66
CA GLU A 129 -10.98 14.19 -5.86
C GLU A 129 -10.41 13.82 -4.48
N VAL A 130 -9.17 13.37 -4.42
CA VAL A 130 -8.49 12.98 -3.18
C VAL A 130 -8.21 14.20 -2.30
N LYS A 131 -7.98 15.39 -2.87
CA LYS A 131 -7.83 16.67 -2.12
C LYS A 131 -9.03 16.93 -1.21
N LYS A 132 -10.24 16.61 -1.65
CA LYS A 132 -11.48 16.76 -0.85
C LYS A 132 -11.48 15.93 0.43
N HIS A 133 -10.62 14.91 0.50
CA HIS A 133 -10.47 14.01 1.65
C HIS A 133 -9.14 14.20 2.40
N TYR A 134 -8.51 15.38 2.28
CA TYR A 134 -7.21 15.69 2.90
C TYR A 134 -7.11 15.30 4.38
N ILE A 135 -8.05 15.78 5.21
CA ILE A 135 -8.06 15.54 6.67
C ILE A 135 -8.12 14.04 6.99
N LYS A 136 -8.90 13.29 6.20
CA LYS A 136 -9.02 11.83 6.35
C LYS A 136 -7.67 11.16 6.12
N ILE A 137 -6.96 11.55 5.07
CA ILE A 137 -5.66 10.97 4.71
C ILE A 137 -4.58 11.41 5.72
N LEU A 138 -4.65 12.64 6.23
CA LEU A 138 -3.76 13.16 7.26
C LEU A 138 -3.77 12.29 8.52
N ALA A 139 -4.93 11.78 8.94
CA ALA A 139 -5.02 10.89 10.10
C ALA A 139 -4.15 9.62 9.94
N PHE A 140 -4.00 9.10 8.72
CA PHE A 140 -3.16 7.92 8.45
C PHE A 140 -1.65 8.21 8.47
N ALA A 141 -1.23 9.48 8.41
CA ALA A 141 0.18 9.84 8.56
C ALA A 141 0.69 9.59 9.99
N PHE A 142 -0.23 9.55 10.96
CA PHE A 142 0.02 9.27 12.37
C PHE A 142 -0.47 7.88 12.79
N TYR A 143 -0.70 6.98 11.83
CA TYR A 143 -1.22 5.64 12.11
C TYR A 143 -0.22 4.81 12.93
N ASP A 144 -0.65 4.29 14.07
CA ASP A 144 0.18 3.46 14.96
C ASP A 144 -0.68 2.43 15.70
N LYS A 145 -0.39 1.14 15.47
CA LYS A 145 -1.16 -0.01 15.94
C LYS A 145 -0.25 -1.19 16.32
N GLU A 146 1.04 -0.92 16.58
CA GLU A 146 2.05 -1.92 16.97
C GLU A 146 2.31 -3.00 15.88
N CYS A 147 1.95 -2.72 14.62
CA CYS A 147 2.27 -3.56 13.46
C CYS A 147 3.42 -2.92 12.67
N ASP A 148 4.64 -3.02 13.19
CA ASP A 148 5.80 -2.18 12.81
C ASP A 148 5.95 -1.92 11.30
N ASN A 149 5.95 -2.97 10.48
CA ASN A 149 6.18 -2.84 9.04
C ASN A 149 4.98 -2.29 8.26
N LEU A 150 3.76 -2.72 8.62
CA LEU A 150 2.55 -2.32 7.90
C LEU A 150 2.12 -0.90 8.28
N ASP A 151 2.25 -0.54 9.55
CA ASP A 151 1.97 0.81 10.05
C ASP A 151 2.93 1.82 9.42
N THR A 152 4.20 1.47 9.32
CA THR A 152 5.19 2.28 8.59
C THR A 152 4.79 2.44 7.12
N SER A 153 4.33 1.38 6.46
CA SER A 153 3.86 1.44 5.07
C SER A 153 2.65 2.36 4.90
N ILE A 154 1.68 2.29 5.83
CA ILE A 154 0.50 3.17 5.89
C ILE A 154 0.91 4.63 6.06
N ARG A 155 1.82 4.92 7.01
CA ARG A 155 2.33 6.28 7.26
C ARG A 155 3.09 6.84 6.05
N ILE A 156 3.93 6.02 5.41
CA ILE A 156 4.68 6.43 4.21
C ILE A 156 3.73 6.71 3.04
N SER A 157 2.78 5.82 2.76
CA SER A 157 1.84 6.00 1.64
C SER A 157 0.94 7.23 1.84
N SER A 158 0.39 7.42 3.04
CA SER A 158 -0.43 8.61 3.36
C SER A 158 0.39 9.90 3.26
N THR A 159 1.59 9.94 3.84
CA THR A 159 2.50 11.10 3.73
C THR A 159 2.85 11.39 2.27
N SER A 160 3.08 10.37 1.45
CA SER A 160 3.35 10.54 0.02
C SER A 160 2.17 11.16 -0.73
N ILE A 161 0.93 10.77 -0.40
CA ILE A 161 -0.28 11.36 -1.00
C ILE A 161 -0.40 12.83 -0.61
N LEU A 162 -0.22 13.15 0.68
CA LEU A 162 -0.29 14.53 1.17
C LEU A 162 0.77 15.42 0.53
N LYS A 163 2.00 14.91 0.37
CA LYS A 163 3.08 15.61 -0.34
C LYS A 163 2.72 15.87 -1.81
N GLN A 164 2.08 14.93 -2.49
CA GLN A 164 1.65 15.11 -3.88
C GLN A 164 0.62 16.22 -3.98
N ILE A 165 -0.41 16.19 -3.13
CA ILE A 165 -1.48 17.19 -3.08
C ILE A 165 -0.94 18.58 -2.75
N ASN A 166 -0.08 18.70 -1.75
CA ASN A 166 0.48 20.01 -1.37
C ASN A 166 1.44 20.58 -2.43
N LYS A 167 2.07 19.73 -3.26
CA LYS A 167 2.93 20.18 -4.36
C LYS A 167 2.16 20.83 -5.49
N SER A 168 0.96 20.34 -5.79
CA SER A 168 0.14 20.93 -6.86
C SER A 168 -0.49 22.26 -6.46
N ASP A 169 -0.64 22.53 -5.16
CA ASP A 169 -1.16 23.81 -4.65
C ASP A 169 -0.09 24.93 -4.62
N MET A 170 1.20 24.58 -4.76
CA MET A 170 2.27 25.57 -4.85
C MET A 170 2.44 26.03 -6.31
N PRO A 171 2.34 27.35 -6.61
CA PRO A 171 2.63 27.84 -7.94
C PRO A 171 4.08 27.48 -8.32
N SER A 172 4.29 27.08 -9.57
CA SER A 172 5.55 26.56 -10.08
C SER A 172 6.67 27.60 -10.02
N LEU A 173 7.33 27.73 -8.87
CA LEU A 173 8.73 28.11 -8.86
C LEU A 173 9.49 26.88 -9.37
N GLN A 174 9.89 26.94 -10.64
CA GLN A 174 10.89 26.03 -11.18
C GLN A 174 12.13 26.10 -10.28
N SER A 175 12.32 25.11 -9.42
CA SER A 175 13.63 24.80 -8.87
C SER A 175 13.97 23.39 -9.30
N HIS A 176 14.84 23.29 -10.30
CA HIS A 176 15.72 22.15 -10.42
C HIS A 176 16.47 22.01 -9.09
N THR A 177 15.98 21.15 -8.21
CA THR A 177 16.71 20.75 -7.01
C THR A 177 16.85 19.24 -7.03
N THR A 178 18.03 18.88 -7.53
CA THR A 178 18.78 17.64 -7.39
C THR A 178 18.33 16.79 -6.19
N PHE A 179 18.07 15.52 -6.47
CA PHE A 179 17.82 14.47 -5.49
C PHE A 179 19.08 14.32 -4.60
N MET A 180 19.14 15.02 -3.47
CA MET A 180 20.15 14.79 -2.43
C MET A 180 19.67 13.65 -1.55
N THR A 181 20.18 12.46 -1.85
CA THR A 181 20.11 11.27 -1.01
C THR A 181 20.94 11.53 0.25
N CYS A 182 20.33 11.60 1.43
CA CYS A 182 21.06 11.53 2.69
C CYS A 182 20.88 10.13 3.30
N LEU A 183 21.70 9.20 2.84
CA LEU A 183 22.09 8.03 3.62
C LEU A 183 23.59 7.84 3.46
N SER A 184 24.35 8.16 4.51
CA SER A 184 25.66 7.57 4.76
C SER A 184 25.94 7.58 6.25
N HIS A 185 26.18 6.38 6.76
CA HIS A 185 26.63 6.03 8.10
C HIS A 185 27.81 6.87 8.60
N ARG A 186 27.88 7.08 9.93
CA ARG A 186 29.16 7.08 10.63
C ARG A 186 29.01 6.65 12.09
N ASP A 187 28.88 5.35 12.30
CA ASP A 187 29.59 4.72 13.43
C ASP A 187 31.06 4.62 13.01
N MET A 188 31.85 5.61 13.39
CA MET A 188 33.30 5.51 13.56
C MET A 188 33.72 6.60 14.54
N ASN A 189 33.74 6.22 15.82
CA ASN A 189 34.71 6.71 16.81
C ASN A 189 34.84 5.65 17.91
N SER A 190 35.43 4.51 17.53
CA SER A 190 36.27 3.75 18.46
C SER A 190 37.70 4.31 18.35
N MET A 191 38.16 4.88 19.47
CA MET A 191 39.56 5.00 19.90
C MET A 191 40.52 5.93 19.15
N GLU A 192 40.82 7.05 19.83
CA GLU A 192 42.13 7.72 20.09
C GLU A 192 41.79 9.21 20.30
N SER A 193 42.12 9.93 21.37
CA SER A 193 43.07 9.78 22.46
C SER A 193 42.74 10.85 23.53
N GLN A 194 42.89 10.52 24.82
CA GLN A 194 43.52 11.33 25.88
C GLN A 194 43.24 10.71 27.26
N GLY A 195 44.27 10.05 27.76
CA GLY A 195 44.41 9.39 29.05
C GLY A 195 45.78 8.73 29.06
#